data_AF-A0A939L2T4-F1
#
_entry.id   AF-A0A939L2T4-F1
#
_cell.length_a   1.000
_cell.length_b   1.000
_cell.length_c   1.000
_cell.angle_alpha   90.00
_cell.angle_beta   90.00
_cell.angle_gamma   90.00
#
_symmetry.space_group_name_H-M   'P 1'
#
loop_
_entity.id
_entity.type
_entity.pdbx_description
1 polymer ?
#
loop_
_entity_poly.entity_id
_entity_poly.type
_entity_poly.pdbx_seq_one_letter_code
_entity_poly.pdbx_strand_id
1 'polypeptide(L)'
;MAAPGYGKQSAPDQLPRSAADFSHLPAREAYLASLIDHLPDGAAMDVKTLAALQPHYGQMACRTALNKLSTAGHLRRVRERLSSKDCRWVFHTYFSRTPRSDAWWARFLATGEASTPAAPDPPKERTLNRTSPTSAAYAALAGLGLTDPRLALSAADCTALEPLAAEWLARGTTPALFTAALTSNLPP
;
A
#
# COMPACT_ATOMS: atom_id res chain seq x y z
N MET A 1 4.82 -21.57 11.79
CA MET A 1 3.80 -20.51 11.86
C MET A 1 4.50 -19.18 12.09
N ALA A 2 3.96 -18.08 11.57
CA ALA A 2 4.52 -16.75 11.82
C ALA A 2 4.14 -16.23 13.22
N ALA A 3 4.86 -15.21 13.70
CA ALA A 3 4.50 -14.53 14.95
C ALA A 3 3.11 -13.85 14.84
N PRO A 4 2.39 -13.60 15.95
CA PRO A 4 1.08 -12.94 15.92
C PRO A 4 1.12 -11.61 15.16
N GLY A 5 0.21 -11.45 14.19
CA GLY A 5 0.17 -10.31 13.27
C GLY A 5 1.03 -10.47 12.01
N TYR A 6 1.90 -11.48 11.95
CA TYR A 6 2.69 -11.80 10.78
C TYR A 6 2.07 -12.97 10.02
N GLY A 7 2.33 -13.02 8.71
CA GLY A 7 1.98 -14.16 7.87
C GLY A 7 0.93 -13.88 6.81
N LYS A 8 0.54 -14.93 6.09
CA LYS A 8 -0.47 -14.89 5.02
C LYS A 8 -1.84 -14.54 5.61
N GLN A 9 -2.52 -13.59 4.99
CA GLN A 9 -3.95 -13.34 5.22
C GLN A 9 -4.68 -13.45 3.88
N SER A 10 -5.60 -14.40 3.78
CA SER A 10 -6.39 -14.57 2.58
C SER A 10 -7.42 -13.44 2.46
N ALA A 11 -7.47 -12.78 1.30
CA ALA A 11 -8.50 -11.80 1.01
C ALA A 11 -9.89 -12.46 0.98
N PRO A 12 -10.98 -11.75 1.33
CA PRO A 12 -12.34 -12.32 1.29
C PRO A 12 -12.83 -12.60 -0.14
N ASP A 13 -13.97 -13.29 -0.23
CA ASP A 13 -14.75 -13.52 -1.46
C ASP A 13 -13.96 -14.12 -2.62
N GLN A 14 -13.09 -15.08 -2.30
CA GLN A 14 -12.36 -15.79 -3.34
C GLN A 14 -13.25 -16.88 -3.94
N LEU A 15 -13.30 -16.93 -5.27
CA LEU A 15 -13.94 -18.02 -6.02
C LEU A 15 -13.33 -19.38 -5.63
N PRO A 16 -13.96 -20.52 -5.92
CA PRO A 16 -13.35 -21.84 -5.77
C PRO A 16 -12.02 -21.96 -6.54
N ARG A 17 -11.12 -22.85 -6.10
CA ARG A 17 -9.79 -23.00 -6.71
C ARG A 17 -9.92 -23.52 -8.14
N SER A 18 -9.21 -22.89 -9.06
CA SER A 18 -9.16 -23.31 -10.46
C SER A 18 -7.72 -23.36 -10.96
N ALA A 19 -7.44 -24.32 -11.84
CA ALA A 19 -6.15 -24.41 -12.53
C ALA A 19 -5.82 -23.14 -13.35
N ALA A 20 -6.83 -22.33 -13.68
CA ALA A 20 -6.67 -21.11 -14.46
C ALA A 20 -6.26 -19.88 -13.62
N ASP A 21 -6.33 -19.94 -12.28
CA ASP A 21 -6.22 -18.77 -11.38
C ASP A 21 -4.94 -17.94 -11.63
N PHE A 22 -3.83 -18.60 -11.95
CA PHE A 22 -2.52 -17.97 -12.17
C PHE A 22 -1.98 -18.15 -13.60
N SER A 23 -2.81 -18.58 -14.54
CA SER A 23 -2.41 -18.88 -15.93
C SER A 23 -1.84 -17.68 -16.70
N HIS A 24 -2.17 -16.46 -16.28
CA HIS A 24 -1.69 -15.20 -16.86
C HIS A 24 -0.30 -14.78 -16.35
N LEU A 25 0.26 -15.49 -15.35
CA LEU A 25 1.57 -15.22 -14.78
C LEU A 25 2.64 -16.11 -15.44
N PRO A 26 3.90 -15.69 -15.50
CA PRO A 26 4.98 -16.57 -15.93
C PRO A 26 5.12 -17.78 -14.98
N ALA A 27 5.60 -18.91 -15.51
CA ALA A 27 5.58 -20.22 -14.84
C ALA A 27 6.09 -20.20 -13.37
N ARG A 28 7.19 -19.47 -13.11
CA ARG A 28 7.74 -19.34 -11.76
C ARG A 28 6.78 -18.64 -10.80
N GLU A 29 6.19 -17.54 -11.25
CA GLU A 29 5.26 -16.76 -10.44
C GLU A 29 3.95 -17.53 -10.22
N ALA A 30 3.44 -18.22 -11.23
CA ALA A 30 2.25 -19.07 -11.12
C ALA A 30 2.47 -20.24 -10.14
N TYR A 31 3.65 -20.88 -10.19
CA TYR A 31 4.03 -21.93 -9.26
C TYR A 31 4.07 -21.43 -7.81
N LEU A 32 4.76 -20.30 -7.56
CA LEU A 32 4.85 -19.74 -6.21
C LEU A 32 3.51 -19.20 -5.72
N ALA A 33 2.66 -18.66 -6.59
CA ALA A 33 1.30 -18.25 -6.24
C ALA A 33 0.44 -19.44 -5.81
N SER A 34 0.53 -20.57 -6.54
CA SER A 34 -0.17 -21.80 -6.19
C SER A 34 0.32 -22.36 -4.86
N LEU A 35 1.64 -22.37 -4.63
CA LEU A 35 2.22 -22.75 -3.33
C LEU A 35 1.66 -21.88 -2.20
N ILE A 36 1.69 -20.55 -2.38
CA ILE A 36 1.16 -19.60 -1.39
C ILE A 36 -0.32 -19.81 -1.16
N ASP A 37 -1.12 -20.08 -2.19
CA ASP A 37 -2.56 -20.31 -2.07
C ASP A 37 -2.91 -21.51 -1.17
N HIS A 38 -2.08 -22.55 -1.21
CA HIS A 38 -2.23 -23.73 -0.36
C HIS A 38 -1.76 -23.52 1.10
N LEU A 39 -0.99 -22.46 1.38
CA LEU A 39 -0.60 -22.17 2.76
C LEU A 39 -1.81 -21.74 3.60
N PRO A 40 -1.92 -22.20 4.86
CA PRO A 40 -2.93 -21.69 5.78
C PRO A 40 -2.69 -20.21 6.09
N ASP A 41 -3.74 -19.52 6.53
CA ASP A 41 -3.58 -18.18 7.08
C ASP A 41 -2.66 -18.22 8.31
N GLY A 42 -1.84 -17.18 8.49
CA GLY A 42 -0.77 -17.12 9.49
C GLY A 42 0.52 -17.88 9.11
N ALA A 43 0.58 -18.50 7.92
CA ALA A 43 1.83 -19.05 7.40
C ALA A 43 2.87 -17.95 7.15
N ALA A 44 4.14 -18.25 7.40
CA ALA A 44 5.21 -17.28 7.20
C ALA A 44 5.43 -17.00 5.71
N MET A 45 5.38 -15.71 5.34
CA MET A 45 5.45 -15.22 3.96
C MET A 45 6.82 -14.60 3.63
N ASP A 46 7.84 -14.85 4.46
CA ASP A 46 9.18 -14.34 4.19
C ASP A 46 9.87 -15.16 3.11
N VAL A 47 10.81 -14.49 2.43
CA VAL A 47 11.52 -15.04 1.27
C VAL A 47 12.29 -16.31 1.62
N LYS A 48 12.86 -16.39 2.83
CA LYS A 48 13.68 -17.54 3.26
C LYS A 48 12.78 -18.74 3.49
N THR A 49 11.65 -18.56 4.17
CA THR A 49 10.68 -19.64 4.40
C THR A 49 10.09 -20.16 3.09
N LEU A 50 9.66 -19.28 2.18
CA LEU A 50 9.13 -19.71 0.88
C LEU A 50 10.17 -20.43 0.01
N ALA A 51 11.44 -20.05 0.10
CA ALA A 51 12.52 -20.77 -0.58
C ALA A 51 12.82 -22.13 0.06
N ALA A 52 12.57 -22.31 1.36
CA ALA A 52 12.77 -23.60 2.04
C ALA A 52 11.61 -24.59 1.81
N LEU A 53 10.41 -24.10 1.48
CA LEU A 53 9.22 -24.94 1.25
C LEU A 53 9.20 -25.65 -0.11
N GLN A 54 10.12 -25.30 -1.03
CA GLN A 54 10.17 -25.89 -2.36
C GLN A 54 11.61 -25.94 -2.89
N PRO A 55 11.96 -26.90 -3.77
CA PRO A 55 13.34 -27.12 -4.21
C PRO A 55 13.75 -26.35 -5.48
N HIS A 56 12.80 -25.78 -6.22
CA HIS A 56 13.01 -25.27 -7.58
C HIS A 56 13.61 -23.85 -7.62
N TYR A 57 13.32 -23.01 -6.62
CA TYR A 57 13.62 -21.59 -6.66
C TYR A 57 14.33 -21.12 -5.37
N GLY A 58 15.49 -20.48 -5.54
CA GLY A 58 16.20 -19.86 -4.43
C GLY A 58 15.55 -18.58 -3.91
N GLN A 59 16.11 -18.01 -2.83
CA GLN A 59 15.59 -16.81 -2.16
C GLN A 59 15.37 -15.61 -3.11
N MET A 60 16.30 -15.32 -4.02
CA MET A 60 16.14 -14.20 -4.96
C MET A 60 15.00 -14.40 -5.95
N ALA A 61 14.75 -15.64 -6.36
CA ALA A 61 13.63 -16.00 -7.21
C ALA A 61 12.30 -15.83 -6.47
N CYS A 62 12.22 -16.27 -5.21
CA CYS A 62 11.06 -16.03 -4.35
C CYS A 62 10.78 -14.53 -4.14
N ARG A 63 11.82 -13.72 -3.85
CA ARG A 63 11.67 -12.26 -3.72
C ARG A 63 11.13 -11.63 -5.00
N THR A 64 11.68 -12.01 -6.15
CA THR A 64 11.25 -11.50 -7.46
C THR A 64 9.80 -11.87 -7.74
N ALA A 65 9.41 -13.11 -7.45
CA ALA A 65 8.05 -13.57 -7.64
C ALA A 65 7.06 -12.82 -6.73
N LEU A 66 7.38 -12.61 -5.45
CA LEU A 66 6.53 -11.82 -4.55
C LEU A 66 6.30 -10.38 -5.06
N ASN A 67 7.34 -9.74 -5.62
CA ASN A 67 7.22 -8.41 -6.22
C ASN A 67 6.31 -8.43 -7.47
N LYS A 68 6.46 -9.44 -8.32
CA LYS A 68 5.59 -9.60 -9.50
C LYS A 68 4.14 -9.93 -9.13
N LEU A 69 3.92 -10.76 -8.12
CA LEU A 69 2.58 -11.04 -7.59
C LEU A 69 1.95 -9.79 -6.99
N SER A 70 2.75 -8.94 -6.34
CA SER A 70 2.27 -7.64 -5.87
C SER A 70 1.90 -6.72 -7.03
N THR A 71 2.70 -6.70 -8.09
CA THR A 71 2.43 -5.87 -9.29
C THR A 71 1.21 -6.37 -10.05
N ALA A 72 1.01 -7.69 -10.10
CA ALA A 72 -0.16 -8.32 -10.71
C ALA A 72 -1.43 -8.23 -9.82
N GLY A 73 -1.33 -7.66 -8.61
CA GLY A 73 -2.48 -7.44 -7.74
C GLY A 73 -2.90 -8.65 -6.88
N HIS A 74 -2.13 -9.74 -6.91
CA HIS A 74 -2.38 -10.94 -6.09
C HIS A 74 -1.89 -10.81 -4.65
N LEU A 75 -0.99 -9.86 -4.39
CA LEU A 75 -0.34 -9.73 -3.10
C LEU A 75 -0.28 -8.26 -2.67
N ARG A 76 -0.61 -8.00 -1.40
CA ARG A 76 -0.48 -6.66 -0.81
C ARG A 76 0.25 -6.74 0.53
N ARG A 77 1.27 -5.92 0.69
CA ARG A 77 2.03 -5.83 1.95
C ARG A 77 1.76 -4.48 2.58
N VAL A 78 1.35 -4.49 3.84
CA VAL A 78 0.96 -3.28 4.57
C VAL A 78 1.67 -3.29 5.89
N ARG A 79 2.16 -2.11 6.29
CA ARG A 79 2.71 -1.91 7.62
C ARG A 79 1.62 -1.34 8.50
N GLU A 80 1.16 -2.12 9.47
CA GLU A 80 0.09 -1.73 10.39
C GLU A 80 0.66 -1.59 11.80
N ARG A 81 0.06 -0.69 12.58
CA ARG A 81 0.43 -0.48 13.97
C ARG A 81 -0.47 -1.33 14.84
N LEU A 82 0.10 -2.23 15.63
CA LEU A 82 -0.65 -3.29 16.34
C LEU A 82 -1.71 -2.74 17.30
N SER A 83 -1.48 -1.56 17.89
CA SER A 83 -2.53 -0.77 18.54
C SER A 83 -2.11 0.70 18.60
N SER A 84 -3.06 1.61 18.84
CA SER A 84 -2.78 3.05 19.01
C SER A 84 -1.88 3.35 20.21
N LYS A 85 -1.83 2.46 21.21
CA LYS A 85 -0.99 2.58 22.41
C LYS A 85 0.39 1.95 22.25
N ASP A 86 0.52 0.99 21.34
CA ASP A 86 1.79 0.30 21.06
C ASP A 86 2.54 1.01 19.93
N CYS A 87 3.84 1.25 20.08
CA CYS A 87 4.69 1.74 18.98
C CYS A 87 5.17 0.61 18.03
N ARG A 88 4.63 -0.60 18.18
CA ARG A 88 5.03 -1.78 17.40
C ARG A 88 4.34 -1.80 16.04
N TRP A 89 5.17 -1.84 15.00
CA TRP A 89 4.74 -2.00 13.62
C TRP A 89 4.87 -3.45 13.18
N VAL A 90 3.87 -3.94 12.46
CA VAL A 90 3.83 -5.30 11.92
C VAL A 90 3.58 -5.23 10.42
N PHE A 91 4.21 -6.13 9.67
CA PHE A 91 3.96 -6.28 8.24
C PHE A 91 2.93 -7.38 8.00
N HIS A 92 1.75 -6.98 7.55
CA HIS A 92 0.69 -7.86 7.09
C HIS A 92 0.88 -8.16 5.61
N THR A 93 0.74 -9.42 5.22
CA THR A 93 0.80 -9.84 3.81
C THR A 93 -0.51 -10.48 3.42
N TYR A 94 -1.29 -9.73 2.65
CA TYR A 94 -2.55 -10.18 2.09
C TYR A 94 -2.32 -10.88 0.76
N PHE A 95 -3.01 -11.99 0.54
CA PHE A 95 -2.97 -12.76 -0.68
C PHE A 95 -4.38 -12.96 -1.26
N SER A 96 -4.52 -12.82 -2.56
CA SER A 96 -5.76 -13.08 -3.29
C SER A 96 -5.49 -13.90 -4.55
N ARG A 97 -6.27 -14.96 -4.75
CA ARG A 97 -6.27 -15.72 -6.01
C ARG A 97 -6.73 -14.91 -7.20
N THR A 98 -7.69 -14.02 -6.99
CA THR A 98 -8.13 -13.08 -8.03
C THR A 98 -7.24 -11.84 -7.99
N PRO A 99 -6.69 -11.38 -9.13
CA PRO A 99 -5.92 -10.15 -9.14
C PRO A 99 -6.84 -8.98 -8.75
N ARG A 100 -6.40 -8.17 -7.77
CA ARG A 100 -7.15 -7.00 -7.29
C ARG A 100 -6.39 -5.72 -7.65
N SER A 101 -7.13 -4.69 -8.04
CA SER A 101 -6.55 -3.37 -8.32
C SER A 101 -6.04 -2.71 -7.04
N ASP A 102 -5.11 -1.76 -7.19
CA ASP A 102 -4.63 -0.96 -6.07
C ASP A 102 -5.76 -0.21 -5.35
N ALA A 103 -6.75 0.29 -6.11
CA ALA A 103 -7.93 0.96 -5.56
C ALA A 103 -8.78 0.01 -4.70
N TRP A 104 -8.93 -1.25 -5.13
CA TRP A 104 -9.60 -2.27 -4.33
C TRP A 104 -8.85 -2.55 -3.04
N TRP A 105 -7.52 -2.75 -3.11
CA TRP A 105 -6.68 -2.97 -1.92
C TRP A 105 -6.75 -1.78 -0.95
N ALA A 106 -6.69 -0.55 -1.45
CA ALA A 106 -6.77 0.65 -0.62
C ALA A 106 -8.11 0.73 0.14
N ARG A 107 -9.23 0.44 -0.55
CA ARG A 107 -10.56 0.39 0.06
C ARG A 107 -10.67 -0.72 1.10
N PHE A 108 -10.25 -1.93 0.76
CA PHE A 108 -10.25 -3.07 1.67
C PHE A 108 -9.47 -2.78 2.97
N LEU A 109 -8.28 -2.18 2.84
CA LEU A 109 -7.43 -1.85 3.99
C LEU A 109 -7.95 -0.66 4.81
N ALA A 110 -8.71 0.25 4.20
CA ALA A 110 -9.29 1.40 4.91
C ALA A 110 -10.59 1.04 5.64
N THR A 111 -11.40 0.14 5.06
CA THR A 111 -12.75 -0.19 5.56
C THR A 111 -12.78 -1.50 6.37
N GLY A 112 -11.82 -2.41 6.17
CA GLY A 112 -11.82 -3.73 6.80
C GLY A 112 -12.78 -4.74 6.17
N GLU A 113 -13.52 -4.36 5.11
CA GLU A 113 -14.49 -5.22 4.41
C GLU A 113 -14.27 -5.21 2.90
N ALA A 114 -14.38 -6.39 2.28
CA ALA A 114 -14.37 -6.56 0.84
C ALA A 114 -15.78 -6.29 0.29
N SER A 115 -15.93 -5.21 -0.48
CA SER A 115 -17.09 -5.03 -1.36
C SER A 115 -16.59 -4.91 -2.80
N THR A 116 -17.14 -5.76 -3.68
CA THR A 116 -16.80 -5.91 -5.11
C THR A 116 -17.27 -4.70 -5.94
N PRO A 117 -16.57 -4.29 -7.03
CA PRO A 117 -16.79 -3.01 -7.71
C PRO A 117 -17.60 -3.09 -9.02
N ALA A 118 -18.27 -1.99 -9.39
CA ALA A 118 -18.66 -1.67 -10.77
C ALA A 118 -17.53 -0.88 -11.46
N ALA A 119 -17.38 -1.08 -12.78
CA ALA A 119 -16.21 -0.77 -13.62
C ALA A 119 -16.09 0.73 -14.05
N PRO A 120 -15.18 1.12 -14.98
CA PRO A 120 -13.91 1.78 -14.67
C PRO A 120 -13.77 3.21 -15.24
N ASP A 121 -12.84 4.01 -14.72
CA ASP A 121 -12.38 5.25 -15.38
C ASP A 121 -10.96 5.68 -14.92
N PRO A 122 -10.24 6.57 -15.64
CA PRO A 122 -8.89 6.36 -16.17
C PRO A 122 -7.74 6.74 -15.21
N PRO A 123 -6.45 6.46 -15.58
CA PRO A 123 -5.38 6.39 -14.61
C PRO A 123 -4.97 7.79 -14.15
N LYS A 124 -5.16 8.08 -12.86
CA LYS A 124 -4.52 9.21 -12.20
C LYS A 124 -3.41 8.69 -11.28
N GLU A 125 -2.21 8.86 -11.82
CA GLU A 125 -0.96 9.24 -11.18
C GLU A 125 -0.77 8.85 -9.70
N ARG A 126 0.25 8.02 -9.50
CA ARG A 126 0.71 7.49 -8.21
C ARG A 126 1.13 8.64 -7.29
N THR A 127 0.41 8.82 -6.19
CA THR A 127 0.99 9.36 -4.95
C THR A 127 1.00 8.28 -3.89
N LEU A 128 2.21 7.78 -3.62
CA LEU A 128 2.54 6.99 -2.46
C LEU A 128 2.25 7.80 -1.18
N ASN A 129 1.85 7.09 -0.14
CA ASN A 129 1.66 7.52 1.26
C ASN A 129 0.33 8.22 1.57
N ARG A 130 -0.49 7.56 2.39
CA ARG A 130 -1.25 8.29 3.42
C ARG A 130 -1.50 7.44 4.66
N THR A 131 -0.81 7.84 5.72
CA THR A 131 -1.12 7.50 7.12
C THR A 131 -2.31 8.37 7.54
N SER A 132 -3.49 7.77 7.76
CA SER A 132 -4.73 8.42 8.26
C SER A 132 -5.23 9.61 7.43
N PRO A 133 -6.51 10.04 7.52
CA PRO A 133 -6.98 11.20 6.76
C PRO A 133 -6.47 12.49 7.44
N THR A 134 -5.18 12.77 7.32
CA THR A 134 -4.69 14.14 7.39
C THR A 134 -5.32 14.90 6.23
N SER A 135 -5.85 16.10 6.48
CA SER A 135 -6.51 16.87 5.44
C SER A 135 -5.56 17.15 4.28
N ALA A 136 -6.11 17.40 3.09
CA ALA A 136 -5.28 17.75 1.93
C ALA A 136 -4.41 19.00 2.19
N ALA A 137 -4.89 19.92 3.02
CA ALA A 137 -4.16 21.12 3.45
C ALA A 137 -2.96 20.77 4.34
N TYR A 138 -3.16 19.91 5.33
CA TYR A 138 -2.08 19.42 6.19
C TYR A 138 -1.01 18.69 5.40
N ALA A 139 -1.41 17.81 4.47
CA ALA A 139 -0.48 17.08 3.62
C ALA A 139 0.35 17.99 2.70
N ALA A 140 -0.26 19.08 2.18
CA ALA A 140 0.44 20.07 1.38
C ALA A 140 1.49 20.84 2.21
N LEU A 141 1.14 21.26 3.44
CA LEU A 141 2.05 21.94 4.36
C LEU A 141 3.22 21.04 4.79
N ALA A 142 2.94 19.79 5.17
CA ALA A 142 3.96 18.82 5.58
C ALA A 142 4.92 18.44 4.42
N GLY A 143 4.51 18.63 3.17
CA GLY A 143 5.31 18.37 1.98
C GLY A 143 6.25 19.52 1.57
N LEU A 144 6.10 20.73 2.11
CA LEU A 144 6.87 21.91 1.68
C LEU A 144 8.38 21.74 1.91
N GLY A 145 8.77 21.18 3.06
CA GLY A 145 10.17 20.94 3.41
C GLY A 145 10.90 19.94 2.49
N LEU A 146 10.16 19.11 1.75
CA LEU A 146 10.73 18.23 0.72
C LEU A 146 11.06 18.98 -0.57
N THR A 147 10.42 20.14 -0.80
CA THR A 147 10.60 20.96 -1.99
C THR A 147 11.59 22.11 -1.74
N ASP A 148 11.51 22.78 -0.59
CA ASP A 148 12.47 23.77 -0.13
C ASP A 148 12.74 23.57 1.38
N PRO A 149 13.97 23.23 1.80
CA PRO A 149 14.30 23.02 3.20
C PRO A 149 14.01 24.21 4.13
N ARG A 150 13.94 25.45 3.60
CA ARG A 150 13.59 26.65 4.38
C ARG A 150 12.13 26.66 4.83
N LEU A 151 11.29 25.84 4.21
CA LEU A 151 9.87 25.66 4.53
C LEU A 151 9.61 24.33 5.25
N ALA A 152 10.60 23.79 5.97
CA ALA A 152 10.41 22.65 6.85
C ALA A 152 9.59 23.07 8.08
N LEU A 153 8.30 22.76 8.05
CA LEU A 153 7.35 23.07 9.14
C LEU A 153 7.27 21.92 10.15
N SER A 154 7.12 22.25 11.43
CA SER A 154 6.83 21.25 12.45
C SER A 154 5.38 20.78 12.34
N ALA A 155 5.05 19.65 13.00
CA ALA A 155 3.67 19.15 13.02
C ALA A 155 2.70 20.13 13.71
N ALA A 156 3.18 20.89 14.70
CA ALA A 156 2.39 21.93 15.37
C ALA A 156 2.08 23.09 14.43
N ASP A 157 3.07 23.55 13.67
CA ASP A 157 2.90 24.62 12.67
C ASP A 157 1.98 24.19 11.54
N CYS A 158 2.11 22.95 11.06
CA CYS A 158 1.21 22.39 10.05
C CYS A 158 -0.25 22.38 10.55
N THR A 159 -0.47 22.05 11.82
CA THR A 159 -1.82 22.03 12.43
C THR A 159 -2.37 23.45 12.59
N ALA A 160 -1.52 24.41 12.97
CA ALA A 160 -1.91 25.81 13.13
C ALA A 160 -2.27 26.49 11.80
N LEU A 161 -1.56 26.15 10.71
CA LEU A 161 -1.72 26.73 9.38
C LEU A 161 -2.75 26.00 8.51
N GLU A 162 -3.16 24.80 8.89
CA GLU A 162 -4.10 23.95 8.15
C GLU A 162 -5.42 24.64 7.77
N PRO A 163 -6.09 25.41 8.65
CA PRO A 163 -7.34 26.09 8.28
C PRO A 163 -7.15 27.12 7.15
N LEU A 164 -6.05 27.88 7.19
CA LEU A 164 -5.74 28.89 6.18
C LEU A 164 -5.38 28.25 4.83
N ALA A 165 -4.63 27.16 4.86
CA ALA A 165 -4.32 26.38 3.68
C ALA A 165 -5.59 25.71 3.11
N ALA A 166 -6.50 25.23 3.96
CA ALA A 166 -7.78 24.67 3.53
C ALA A 166 -8.66 25.70 2.82
N GLU A 167 -8.69 26.95 3.28
CA GLU A 167 -9.41 28.03 2.59
C GLU A 167 -8.84 28.32 1.19
N TRP A 168 -7.52 28.30 1.03
CA TRP A 168 -6.88 28.47 -0.28
C TRP A 168 -7.22 27.33 -1.24
N LEU A 169 -7.23 26.09 -0.76
CA LEU A 169 -7.61 24.93 -1.56
C LEU A 169 -9.11 24.96 -1.91
N ALA A 170 -9.96 25.40 -0.98
CA ALA A 170 -11.41 25.54 -1.21
C ALA A 170 -11.73 26.60 -2.30
N ARG A 171 -10.84 27.58 -2.50
CA ARG A 171 -10.94 28.57 -3.59
C ARG A 171 -10.45 28.07 -4.95
N GLY A 172 -10.14 26.77 -5.07
CA GLY A 172 -9.74 26.12 -6.33
C GLY A 172 -8.23 26.03 -6.54
N THR A 173 -7.42 26.41 -5.55
CA THR A 173 -5.96 26.21 -5.61
C THR A 173 -5.64 24.72 -5.49
N THR A 174 -4.84 24.18 -6.41
CA THR A 174 -4.37 22.79 -6.28
C THR A 174 -3.16 22.73 -5.34
N PRO A 175 -2.88 21.57 -4.70
CA PRO A 175 -1.70 21.42 -3.85
C PRO A 175 -0.38 21.78 -4.56
N ALA A 176 -0.26 21.48 -5.86
CA ALA A 176 0.92 21.83 -6.65
C ALA A 176 1.07 23.35 -6.85
N LEU A 177 -0.03 24.05 -7.14
CA LEU A 177 -0.04 25.51 -7.25
C LEU A 177 0.21 26.18 -5.89
N PHE A 178 -0.34 25.62 -4.82
CA PHE A 178 -0.10 26.05 -3.44
C PHE A 178 1.39 25.99 -3.08
N THR A 179 2.05 24.86 -3.35
CA THR A 179 3.49 24.71 -3.13
C THR A 179 4.30 25.69 -3.98
N ALA A 180 4.00 25.81 -5.29
CA ALA A 180 4.71 26.72 -6.18
C ALA A 180 4.57 28.20 -5.77
N ALA A 181 3.39 28.60 -5.29
CA ALA A 181 3.16 29.96 -4.79
C ALA A 181 4.01 30.27 -3.54
N LEU A 182 4.14 29.31 -2.63
CA LEU A 182 4.91 29.49 -1.39
C LEU A 182 6.43 29.42 -1.60
N THR A 183 6.92 28.74 -2.63
CA THR A 183 8.36 28.61 -2.90
C THR A 183 8.92 29.66 -3.87
N SER A 184 8.08 30.31 -4.69
CA SER A 184 8.53 31.18 -5.79
C SER A 184 9.03 32.57 -5.38
N ASN A 185 8.69 33.07 -4.19
CA ASN A 185 9.02 34.44 -3.75
C ASN A 185 9.76 34.48 -2.40
N LEU A 186 10.51 33.42 -2.08
CA LEU A 186 11.29 33.40 -0.84
C LEU A 186 12.50 34.35 -0.97
N PRO A 187 12.72 35.25 0.02
CA PRO A 187 13.89 36.12 0.02
C PRO A 187 15.20 35.30 0.08
N PRO A 188 16.30 35.84 -0.46
CA PRO A 188 17.61 35.19 -0.39
C PRO A 188 18.12 35.05 1.05
#